data_AF-A0A822FYG6-F1
#
_entry.id   AF-A0A822FYG6-F1
#
_cell.length_a   1.000
_cell.length_b   1.000
_cell.length_c   1.000
_cell.angle_alpha   90.00
_cell.angle_beta   90.00
_cell.angle_gamma   90.00
#
_symmetry.space_group_name_H-M   'P 1'
#
loop_
_entity.id
_entity.type
_entity.pdbx_description
1 polymer ?
#
loop_
_entity_poly.entity_id
_entity_poly.type
_entity_poly.pdbx_seq_one_letter_code
_entity_poly.pdbx_strand_id
1 'polypeptide(L)'
;IQEIVDCSTLYGNYGCNGGNYESSLYYLLTKGNKITTFSSYPYVGYQKVCQTSSSSSAYLGSIQALQIPTGDETTMASALVNYGPLWVALYASSQQFMFYKSGVLSVSNCPNSVYSLDHAVVAVGYGYDSTYGMNYWIIKNSWSQSWGENGYIRIAKNQGNMCGVATMAYYTTLA
;
A
#
# COMPACT_ATOMS: atom_id res chain seq x y z
N ILE A 1 -6.36 -5.73 -9.16
CA ILE A 1 -6.98 -5.91 -7.83
C ILE A 1 -7.91 -7.11 -7.82
N GLN A 2 -8.99 -7.13 -8.63
CA GLN A 2 -9.97 -8.24 -8.61
C GLN A 2 -9.33 -9.62 -8.80
N GLU A 3 -8.42 -9.74 -9.77
CA GLU A 3 -7.68 -11.00 -9.96
C GLU A 3 -6.95 -11.47 -8.70
N ILE A 4 -6.25 -10.57 -7.99
CA ILE A 4 -5.58 -10.93 -6.74
C ILE A 4 -6.61 -11.40 -5.71
N VAL A 5 -7.72 -10.69 -5.56
CA VAL A 5 -8.82 -11.07 -4.65
C VAL A 5 -9.36 -12.47 -4.97
N ASP A 6 -9.56 -12.79 -6.25
CA ASP A 6 -10.21 -14.03 -6.66
C ASP A 6 -9.24 -15.23 -6.76
N CYS A 7 -7.99 -14.99 -7.14
CA CYS A 7 -7.07 -16.03 -7.61
C CYS A 7 -5.88 -16.31 -6.70
N SER A 8 -5.55 -15.42 -5.77
CA SER A 8 -4.37 -15.59 -4.90
C SER A 8 -4.67 -16.29 -3.57
N THR A 9 -5.87 -16.85 -3.41
CA THR A 9 -6.27 -17.51 -2.14
C THR A 9 -5.43 -18.73 -1.80
N LEU A 10 -5.03 -19.50 -2.82
CA LEU A 10 -4.10 -20.63 -2.67
C LEU A 10 -2.67 -20.20 -2.31
N TYR A 11 -2.39 -18.90 -2.31
CA TYR A 11 -1.06 -18.31 -2.06
C TYR A 11 -0.99 -17.59 -0.70
N GLY A 12 -2.05 -17.65 0.11
CA GLY A 12 -2.10 -17.09 1.46
C GLY A 12 -2.93 -15.81 1.62
N ASN A 13 -3.56 -15.33 0.56
CA ASN A 13 -4.56 -14.26 0.66
C ASN A 13 -5.96 -14.82 0.98
N TYR A 14 -6.86 -13.99 1.49
CA TYR A 14 -8.21 -14.40 1.93
C TYR A 14 -9.32 -13.60 1.24
N GLY A 15 -9.05 -13.18 0.00
CA GLY A 15 -9.98 -12.39 -0.81
C GLY A 15 -10.32 -11.07 -0.12
N CYS A 16 -11.60 -10.89 0.22
CA CYS A 16 -12.07 -9.68 0.91
C CYS A 16 -11.78 -9.68 2.43
N ASN A 17 -11.28 -10.79 2.99
CA ASN A 17 -10.99 -10.93 4.41
C ASN A 17 -9.51 -10.64 4.76
N GLY A 18 -8.79 -10.00 3.85
CA GLY A 18 -7.39 -9.60 4.05
C GLY A 18 -6.39 -10.42 3.24
N GLY A 19 -5.13 -10.01 3.35
CA GLY A 19 -4.01 -10.54 2.59
C GLY A 19 -2.77 -9.67 2.76
N ASN A 20 -1.68 -10.06 2.12
CA ASN A 20 -0.42 -9.31 2.15
C ASN A 20 0.21 -9.24 0.74
N TYR A 21 1.23 -8.39 0.58
CA TYR A 21 1.90 -8.24 -0.71
C TYR A 21 2.80 -9.43 -1.03
N GLU A 22 3.36 -10.16 -0.06
CA GLU A 22 4.18 -11.34 -0.33
C GLU A 22 3.38 -12.44 -1.04
N SER A 23 2.21 -12.79 -0.51
CA SER A 23 1.27 -13.74 -1.11
C SER A 23 0.83 -13.28 -2.50
N SER A 24 0.60 -11.97 -2.66
CA SER A 24 0.23 -11.38 -3.95
C SER A 24 1.38 -11.45 -4.96
N LEU A 25 2.60 -11.16 -4.54
CA LEU A 25 3.80 -11.24 -5.38
C LEU A 25 4.12 -12.70 -5.73
N TYR A 26 3.98 -13.62 -4.78
CA TYR A 26 4.19 -15.04 -5.02
C TYR A 26 3.22 -15.57 -6.08
N TYR A 27 1.94 -15.21 -6.00
CA TYR A 27 0.96 -15.49 -7.05
C TYR A 27 1.38 -14.93 -8.43
N LEU A 28 1.87 -13.69 -8.48
CA LEU A 28 2.31 -13.08 -9.74
C LEU A 28 3.51 -13.79 -10.35
N LEU A 29 4.48 -14.19 -9.51
CA LEU A 29 5.66 -14.94 -9.94
C LEU A 29 5.27 -16.30 -10.55
N THR A 30 4.36 -17.05 -9.92
CA THR A 30 3.90 -18.35 -10.46
C THR A 30 3.02 -18.20 -11.69
N LYS A 31 2.37 -17.04 -11.87
CA LYS A 31 1.64 -16.68 -13.10
C LYS A 31 2.56 -16.16 -14.23
N GLY A 32 3.88 -16.18 -14.04
CA GLY A 32 4.84 -15.72 -15.05
C GLY A 32 4.89 -14.19 -15.17
N ASN A 33 4.77 -13.49 -14.04
CA ASN A 33 4.82 -12.03 -13.93
C ASN A 33 3.79 -11.29 -14.80
N LYS A 34 2.57 -11.84 -14.83
CA LYS A 34 1.45 -11.27 -15.57
C LYS A 34 0.29 -10.98 -14.64
N ILE A 35 -0.36 -9.84 -14.86
CA ILE A 35 -1.61 -9.47 -14.19
C ILE A 35 -2.62 -8.95 -15.21
N THR A 36 -3.90 -9.22 -14.99
CA THR A 36 -4.95 -8.70 -15.86
C THR A 36 -5.07 -7.19 -15.82
N THR A 37 -5.47 -6.62 -16.95
CA THR A 37 -5.81 -5.20 -17.04
C THR A 37 -7.13 -4.92 -16.31
N PHE A 38 -7.29 -3.69 -15.79
CA PHE A 38 -8.54 -3.31 -15.13
C PHE A 38 -9.75 -3.41 -16.07
N SER A 39 -9.60 -3.08 -17.35
CA SER A 39 -10.66 -3.18 -18.36
C SER A 39 -11.11 -4.62 -18.63
N SER A 40 -10.19 -5.60 -18.57
CA SER A 40 -10.52 -7.00 -18.82
C SER A 40 -10.99 -7.74 -17.57
N TYR A 41 -10.55 -7.32 -16.38
CA TYR A 41 -10.97 -7.90 -15.10
C TYR A 41 -11.30 -6.81 -14.07
N PRO A 42 -12.47 -6.16 -14.21
CA PRO A 42 -12.86 -5.03 -13.36
C PRO A 42 -13.05 -5.44 -11.89
N TYR A 43 -12.77 -4.49 -11.00
CA TYR A 43 -13.05 -4.63 -9.58
C TYR A 43 -14.55 -4.50 -9.30
N VAL A 44 -15.09 -5.41 -8.48
CA VAL A 44 -16.52 -5.43 -8.13
C VAL A 44 -16.80 -5.37 -6.63
N GLY A 45 -15.77 -5.32 -5.78
CA GLY A 45 -15.96 -5.18 -4.33
C GLY A 45 -16.30 -6.46 -3.56
N TYR A 46 -16.27 -7.63 -4.19
CA TYR A 46 -16.44 -8.93 -3.53
C TYR A 46 -15.63 -10.02 -4.24
N GLN A 47 -15.33 -11.10 -3.53
CA GLN A 47 -14.60 -12.24 -4.08
C GLN A 47 -15.50 -13.09 -4.99
N LYS A 48 -14.99 -13.41 -6.18
CA LYS A 48 -15.61 -14.36 -7.12
C LYS A 48 -14.73 -15.61 -7.25
N VAL A 49 -15.22 -16.54 -8.07
CA VAL A 49 -14.40 -17.62 -8.60
C VAL A 49 -13.31 -17.03 -9.50
N CYS A 50 -12.07 -17.48 -9.33
CA CYS A 50 -10.95 -17.08 -10.18
C CYS A 50 -11.22 -17.40 -11.67
N GLN A 51 -11.24 -16.37 -12.52
CA GLN A 51 -11.49 -16.52 -13.97
C GLN A 51 -10.57 -15.63 -14.80
N THR A 52 -9.34 -16.08 -15.05
CA THR A 52 -8.34 -15.30 -15.80
C THR A 52 -8.15 -15.74 -17.26
N SER A 53 -8.72 -16.88 -17.67
CA SER A 53 -8.43 -17.53 -18.97
C SER A 53 -8.79 -16.69 -20.20
N SER A 54 -9.82 -15.85 -20.12
CA SER A 54 -10.27 -14.97 -21.21
C SER A 54 -9.80 -13.51 -21.06
N SER A 55 -9.04 -13.19 -20.02
CA SER A 55 -8.68 -11.82 -19.68
C SER A 55 -7.34 -11.39 -20.27
N SER A 56 -7.30 -10.22 -20.88
CA SER A 56 -6.05 -9.58 -21.31
C SER A 56 -5.14 -9.31 -20.11
N SER A 57 -3.87 -9.68 -20.22
CA SER A 57 -2.88 -9.50 -19.15
C SER A 57 -1.68 -8.70 -19.63
N ALA A 58 -1.17 -7.84 -18.76
CA ALA A 58 0.08 -7.12 -18.94
C ALA A 58 1.22 -7.90 -18.31
N TYR A 59 2.38 -7.94 -18.98
CA TYR A 59 3.61 -8.42 -18.39
C TYR A 59 4.26 -7.30 -17.57
N LEU A 60 4.61 -7.59 -16.33
CA LEU A 60 5.12 -6.60 -15.39
C LEU A 60 6.66 -6.52 -15.35
N GLY A 61 7.35 -7.38 -16.09
CA GLY A 61 8.79 -7.61 -15.87
C GLY A 61 9.05 -8.56 -14.70
N SER A 62 10.30 -8.94 -14.47
CA SER A 62 10.67 -9.73 -13.29
C SER A 62 10.67 -8.82 -12.08
N ILE A 63 9.60 -8.83 -11.29
CA ILE A 63 9.52 -7.96 -10.11
C ILE A 63 10.24 -8.62 -8.93
N GLN A 64 11.12 -7.85 -8.27
CA GLN A 64 11.60 -8.16 -6.93
C GLN A 64 11.07 -7.10 -5.95
N ALA A 65 10.64 -7.52 -4.76
CA ALA A 65 10.31 -6.63 -3.66
C ALA A 65 11.34 -6.79 -2.54
N LEU A 66 11.85 -5.66 -2.04
CA LEU A 66 12.88 -5.62 -1.01
C LEU A 66 12.39 -4.81 0.17
N GLN A 67 12.49 -5.39 1.36
CA GLN A 67 12.05 -4.75 2.59
C GLN A 67 13.00 -3.64 3.01
N ILE A 68 12.42 -2.51 3.39
CA ILE A 68 13.11 -1.40 4.04
C ILE A 68 13.22 -1.74 5.53
N PRO A 69 14.36 -1.49 6.19
CA PRO A 69 14.50 -1.74 7.62
C PRO A 69 13.34 -1.16 8.43
N THR A 70 12.77 -1.97 9.32
CA THR A 70 11.55 -1.61 10.08
C THR A 70 11.70 -0.28 10.80
N GLY A 71 10.79 0.65 10.51
CA GLY A 71 10.72 1.98 11.12
C GLY A 71 11.72 2.99 10.57
N ASP A 72 12.54 2.62 9.59
CA ASP A 72 13.55 3.51 9.01
C ASP A 72 12.94 4.46 7.96
N GLU A 73 12.38 5.56 8.45
CA GLU A 73 11.83 6.64 7.63
C GLU A 73 12.87 7.35 6.75
N THR A 74 14.17 7.19 7.04
CA THR A 74 15.26 7.79 6.24
C THR A 74 15.54 6.92 5.03
N THR A 75 15.74 5.62 5.23
CA THR A 75 15.90 4.66 4.13
C THR A 75 14.63 4.59 3.28
N MET A 76 13.45 4.68 3.89
CA MET A 76 12.19 4.79 3.16
C MET A 76 12.16 6.00 2.22
N ALA A 77 12.64 7.17 2.66
CA ALA A 77 12.65 8.37 1.83
C ALA A 77 13.62 8.21 0.65
N SER A 78 14.81 7.66 0.92
CA SER A 78 15.80 7.35 -0.13
C SER A 78 15.25 6.35 -1.15
N ALA A 79 14.59 5.28 -0.68
CA ALA A 79 14.01 4.26 -1.56
C ALA A 79 12.92 4.85 -2.46
N LEU A 80 12.06 5.72 -1.92
CA LEU A 80 11.02 6.38 -2.71
C LEU A 80 11.60 7.20 -3.88
N VAL A 81 12.70 7.92 -3.64
CA VAL A 81 13.38 8.73 -4.67
C VAL A 81 14.03 7.85 -5.73
N ASN A 82 14.66 6.75 -5.32
CA ASN A 82 15.44 5.90 -6.22
C ASN A 82 14.61 4.87 -6.99
N TYR A 83 13.50 4.40 -6.42
CA TYR A 83 12.72 3.28 -6.96
C TYR A 83 11.25 3.63 -7.23
N GLY A 84 10.81 4.84 -6.85
CA GLY A 84 9.42 5.27 -7.02
C GLY A 84 8.50 4.78 -5.90
N PRO A 85 7.18 4.62 -6.17
CA PRO A 85 6.19 4.34 -5.14
C PRO A 85 6.48 3.08 -4.32
N LEU A 86 6.26 3.17 -3.01
CA LEU A 86 6.54 2.11 -2.05
C LEU A 86 5.26 1.44 -1.56
N TRP A 87 5.29 0.13 -1.40
CA TRP A 87 4.21 -0.60 -0.72
C TRP A 87 4.40 -0.46 0.78
N VAL A 88 3.37 -0.01 1.49
CA VAL A 88 3.45 0.16 2.95
C VAL A 88 2.21 -0.36 3.64
N ALA A 89 2.35 -0.80 4.89
CA ALA A 89 1.23 -1.03 5.78
C ALA A 89 1.25 -0.03 6.94
N LEU A 90 0.07 0.34 7.44
CA LEU A 90 -0.09 1.25 8.57
C LEU A 90 -1.30 0.86 9.42
N TYR A 91 -1.43 1.51 10.58
CA TYR A 91 -2.63 1.46 11.42
C TYR A 91 -3.65 2.51 10.97
N ALA A 92 -4.76 2.06 10.38
CA ALA A 92 -5.84 2.90 9.85
C ALA A 92 -7.11 2.89 10.72
N SER A 93 -7.16 2.10 11.80
CA SER A 93 -8.36 1.98 12.66
C SER A 93 -8.58 3.16 13.63
N SER A 94 -7.70 4.17 13.64
CA SER A 94 -7.96 5.39 14.43
C SER A 94 -9.10 6.21 13.82
N GLN A 95 -9.91 6.87 14.66
CA GLN A 95 -11.00 7.74 14.17
C GLN A 95 -10.45 8.89 13.30
N GLN A 96 -9.29 9.44 13.66
CA GLN A 96 -8.61 10.49 12.93
C GLN A 96 -8.25 10.05 11.51
N PHE A 97 -7.84 8.79 11.33
CA PHE A 97 -7.58 8.23 10.01
C PHE A 97 -8.89 7.99 9.25
N MET A 98 -9.85 7.29 9.85
CA MET A 98 -11.14 6.96 9.20
C MET A 98 -11.86 8.20 8.65
N PHE A 99 -11.87 9.29 9.41
CA PHE A 99 -12.55 10.53 9.07
C PHE A 99 -11.64 11.63 8.51
N TYR A 100 -10.40 11.32 8.14
CA TYR A 100 -9.45 12.28 7.59
C TYR A 100 -10.03 13.02 6.37
N LYS A 101 -9.82 14.34 6.33
CA LYS A 101 -10.25 15.23 5.24
C LYS A 101 -9.10 16.01 4.61
N SER A 102 -8.22 16.58 5.43
CA SER A 102 -7.07 17.35 4.95
C SER A 102 -6.06 17.61 6.09
N GLY A 103 -4.90 18.15 5.73
CA GLY A 103 -3.83 18.50 6.67
C GLY A 103 -2.83 17.36 6.86
N VAL A 104 -1.88 17.53 7.78
CA VAL A 104 -0.92 16.46 8.12
C VAL A 104 -1.45 15.68 9.32
N LEU A 105 -1.83 14.42 9.11
CA LEU A 105 -2.30 13.51 10.14
C LEU A 105 -1.17 13.26 11.15
N SER A 106 -1.45 13.57 12.41
CA SER A 106 -0.62 13.24 13.57
C SER A 106 -1.54 12.76 14.69
N VAL A 107 -1.35 11.52 15.11
CA VAL A 107 -2.20 10.86 16.12
C VAL A 107 -1.33 10.47 17.31
N SER A 108 -1.66 11.02 18.48
CA SER A 108 -0.98 10.67 19.73
C SER A 108 -1.07 9.17 20.00
N ASN A 109 0.07 8.54 20.28
CA ASN A 109 0.18 7.11 20.56
C ASN A 109 -0.41 6.21 19.46
N CYS A 110 -0.31 6.62 18.19
CA CYS A 110 -0.71 5.76 17.08
C CYS A 110 0.13 4.47 17.09
N PRO A 111 -0.49 3.27 17.14
CA PRO A 111 0.23 2.02 17.08
C PRO A 111 1.15 1.94 15.86
N ASN A 112 2.38 1.46 16.07
CA ASN A 112 3.39 1.34 15.01
C ASN A 112 4.09 -0.02 15.00
N SER A 113 3.62 -0.99 15.79
CA SER A 113 4.19 -2.34 15.80
C SER A 113 3.65 -3.15 14.62
N VAL A 114 4.40 -4.16 14.17
CA VAL A 114 4.03 -5.03 13.05
C VAL A 114 2.66 -5.70 13.26
N TYR A 115 2.31 -6.04 14.50
CA TYR A 115 1.05 -6.71 14.84
C TYR A 115 -0.15 -5.77 14.89
N SER A 116 0.11 -4.46 14.89
CA SER A 116 -0.95 -3.44 14.92
C SER A 116 -1.33 -2.93 13.53
N LEU A 117 -0.52 -3.17 12.51
CA LEU A 117 -0.82 -2.69 11.16
C LEU A 117 -2.02 -3.46 10.61
N ASP A 118 -2.99 -2.75 10.02
CA ASP A 118 -4.26 -3.31 9.59
C ASP A 118 -4.66 -2.91 8.17
N HIS A 119 -3.89 -2.02 7.52
CA HIS A 119 -4.24 -1.47 6.22
C HIS A 119 -3.03 -1.30 5.31
N ALA A 120 -3.15 -1.78 4.08
CA ALA A 120 -2.11 -1.69 3.05
C ALA A 120 -2.40 -0.54 2.08
N VAL A 121 -1.39 0.31 1.86
CA VAL A 121 -1.45 1.54 1.07
C VAL A 121 -0.15 1.76 0.30
N VAL A 122 -0.05 2.87 -0.44
CA VAL A 122 1.14 3.18 -1.24
C VAL A 122 1.70 4.54 -0.86
N ALA A 123 2.96 4.61 -0.48
CA ALA A 123 3.67 5.89 -0.33
C ALA A 123 4.14 6.37 -1.70
N VAL A 124 3.81 7.60 -2.06
CA VAL A 124 4.08 8.17 -3.41
C VAL A 124 4.88 9.47 -3.37
N GLY A 125 5.12 10.03 -2.18
CA GLY A 125 5.78 11.31 -2.01
C GLY A 125 6.12 11.58 -0.55
N TYR A 126 6.91 12.61 -0.31
CA TYR A 126 7.02 13.26 0.98
C TYR A 126 7.30 14.74 0.77
N GLY A 127 7.09 15.55 1.81
CA GLY A 127 7.33 16.98 1.75
C GLY A 127 7.33 17.63 3.12
N TYR A 128 7.33 18.96 3.10
CA TYR A 128 7.21 19.78 4.29
C TYR A 128 6.02 20.71 4.12
N ASP A 129 5.14 20.74 5.11
CA ASP A 129 4.03 21.68 5.17
C ASP A 129 4.42 22.84 6.08
N SER A 130 4.59 24.02 5.49
CA SER A 130 4.95 25.25 6.21
C SER A 130 3.84 25.81 7.10
N THR A 131 2.57 25.48 6.81
CA THR A 131 1.43 25.92 7.62
C THR A 131 1.39 25.16 8.94
N TYR A 132 1.70 23.87 8.92
CA TYR A 132 1.76 23.04 10.14
C TYR A 132 3.17 22.91 10.73
N GLY A 133 4.20 23.34 10.00
CA GLY A 133 5.59 23.19 10.42
C GLY A 133 6.08 21.74 10.48
N MET A 134 5.51 20.86 9.64
CA MET A 134 5.72 19.41 9.74
C MET A 134 6.17 18.78 8.43
N ASN A 135 7.08 17.81 8.52
CA ASN A 135 7.35 16.88 7.43
C ASN A 135 6.20 15.88 7.31
N TYR A 136 5.88 15.46 6.09
CA TYR A 136 4.82 14.48 5.85
C TYR A 136 5.19 13.49 4.74
N TRP A 137 4.61 12.29 4.81
CA TRP A 137 4.47 11.35 3.71
C TRP A 137 3.19 11.63 2.93
N ILE A 138 3.22 11.46 1.62
CA ILE A 138 2.02 11.44 0.77
C ILE A 138 1.67 9.98 0.53
N ILE A 139 0.53 9.56 1.06
CA ILE A 139 0.05 8.18 0.99
C ILE A 139 -1.20 8.15 0.12
N LYS A 140 -1.20 7.28 -0.89
CA LYS A 140 -2.35 6.97 -1.73
C LYS A 140 -3.19 5.89 -1.03
N ASN A 141 -4.45 6.21 -0.74
CA ASN A 141 -5.41 5.26 -0.18
C ASN A 141 -6.28 4.62 -1.28
N SER A 142 -7.14 3.67 -0.91
CA SER A 142 -8.04 2.92 -1.78
C SER A 142 -9.54 3.14 -1.46
N TRP A 143 -9.88 4.20 -0.72
CA TRP A 143 -11.24 4.48 -0.23
C TRP A 143 -11.96 5.60 -1.00
N SER A 144 -11.89 5.57 -2.33
CA SER A 144 -12.44 6.62 -3.23
C SER A 144 -11.72 7.97 -3.14
N GLN A 145 -11.94 8.82 -4.15
CA GLN A 145 -11.43 10.20 -4.20
C GLN A 145 -12.16 11.13 -3.22
N SER A 146 -13.36 10.76 -2.76
CA SER A 146 -14.13 11.55 -1.79
C SER A 146 -13.58 11.49 -0.36
N TRP A 147 -12.66 10.57 -0.10
CA TRP A 147 -11.97 10.43 1.18
C TRP A 147 -10.65 11.21 1.17
N GLY A 148 -10.33 11.90 2.27
CA GLY A 148 -9.10 12.66 2.39
C GLY A 148 -8.90 13.73 1.31
N GLU A 149 -7.65 13.92 0.93
CA GLU A 149 -7.22 14.88 -0.08
C GLU A 149 -7.25 14.20 -1.46
N ASN A 150 -8.44 14.09 -2.06
CA ASN A 150 -8.67 13.41 -3.34
C ASN A 150 -8.23 11.92 -3.34
N GLY A 151 -8.48 11.20 -2.24
CA GLY A 151 -8.07 9.81 -2.04
C GLY A 151 -6.67 9.64 -1.45
N TYR A 152 -6.00 10.74 -1.11
CA TYR A 152 -4.69 10.74 -0.47
C TYR A 152 -4.78 11.21 0.98
N ILE A 153 -3.75 10.90 1.74
CA ILE A 153 -3.52 11.41 3.08
C ILE A 153 -2.07 11.84 3.23
N ARG A 154 -1.87 12.95 3.94
CA ARG A 154 -0.56 13.36 4.42
C ARG A 154 -0.38 12.87 5.85
N ILE A 155 0.63 12.03 6.10
CA ILE A 155 0.92 11.46 7.43
C ILE A 155 2.23 12.04 7.95
N ALA A 156 2.29 12.42 9.21
CA ALA A 156 3.49 12.99 9.82
C ALA A 156 4.73 12.09 9.59
N LYS A 157 5.79 12.68 9.05
CA LYS A 157 7.09 12.04 8.79
C LYS A 157 8.10 12.44 9.87
N ASN A 158 8.95 11.50 10.28
CA ASN A 158 9.97 11.67 11.32
C ASN A 158 9.37 12.05 12.69
N GLN A 159 8.18 11.53 12.98
CA GLN A 159 7.44 11.75 14.23
C GLN A 159 7.15 10.41 14.90
N GLY A 160 8.21 9.62 15.11
CA GLY A 160 8.14 8.32 15.76
C GLY A 160 7.48 7.23 14.91
N ASN A 161 7.71 7.22 13.58
CA ASN A 161 7.09 6.27 12.66
C ASN A 161 5.56 6.26 12.81
N MET A 162 4.96 7.44 12.54
CA MET A 162 3.53 7.71 12.76
C MET A 162 2.66 6.60 12.15
N CYS A 163 1.86 5.97 13.00
CA CYS A 163 0.96 4.86 12.64
C CYS A 163 1.65 3.67 11.94
N GLY A 164 2.96 3.50 12.13
CA GLY A 164 3.73 2.40 11.57
C GLY A 164 4.02 2.49 10.07
N VAL A 165 3.91 3.69 9.46
CA VAL A 165 4.07 3.89 8.00
C VAL A 165 5.37 3.31 7.41
N ALA A 166 6.44 3.23 8.19
CA ALA A 166 7.73 2.65 7.81
C ALA A 166 7.99 1.26 8.45
N THR A 167 7.04 0.69 9.21
CA THR A 167 7.21 -0.60 9.89
C THR A 167 7.29 -1.76 8.91
N MET A 168 6.42 -1.75 7.90
CA MET A 168 6.41 -2.70 6.79
C MET A 168 6.37 -1.92 5.48
N ALA A 169 7.55 -1.51 5.01
CA ALA A 169 7.72 -0.76 3.77
C ALA A 169 8.61 -1.52 2.79
N TYR A 170 8.23 -1.52 1.51
CA TYR A 170 8.92 -2.26 0.45
C TYR A 170 9.07 -1.37 -0.77
N TYR A 171 10.25 -1.41 -1.37
CA TYR A 171 10.47 -0.92 -2.72
C TYR A 171 10.53 -2.09 -3.70
N THR A 172 10.21 -1.82 -4.95
CA THR A 172 10.28 -2.82 -6.01
C THR A 172 11.34 -2.46 -7.04
N THR A 173 11.94 -3.49 -7.64
CA THR A 173 12.87 -3.35 -8.75
C THR A 173 12.46 -4.30 -9.87
N LEU A 174 12.91 -3.99 -11.08
CA LEU A 174 12.91 -4.94 -12.19
C LEU A 174 14.24 -5.69 -12.15
N ALA A 175 14.17 -7.02 -12.04
CA ALA A 175 15.28 -7.96 -12.08
C ALA A 175 15.60 -8.40 -13.51
#